data_AF-A0A7H0LJK0-F1
#
_entry.id   AF-A0A7H0LJK0-F1
#
_cell.length_a   1.000
_cell.length_b   1.000
_cell.length_c   1.000
_cell.angle_alpha   90.00
_cell.angle_beta   90.00
_cell.angle_gamma   90.00
#
_symmetry.space_group_name_H-M   'P 1'
#
loop_
_entity.id
_entity.type
_entity.pdbx_description
1 polymer ?
#
loop_
_entity_poly.entity_id
_entity_poly.type
_entity_poly.pdbx_seq_one_letter_code
_entity_poly.pdbx_strand_id
1 'polypeptide(L)'
;MSASEPPGTGDGTTAAPRLAAGMSFITIADLPDWSAGPKGHTAAIYTRLKQAGYETIQTLDPAAAHAAGLIPTGIARVFHDPAELRGVAARWRDAGCDCTTVQLGTGVEGDDQMARLAEALLEAAAHEGHPLLLETHRATMTQDIRRTLDLVARFPELRFNGDFAHWYIGHELTYGDMEMKFDVMRPVFARTRFLHLRACSNAMGQLSAGDPAAAKHLDFFKRMWTESFRGFLAAASPGGYFTVMPELLPPRSFYPRMVTGPDGQPREESDRWTDAAFLIDTARACFDAARETAGA
;
A
#
# COMPACT_ATOMS: atom_id res chain seq x y z
N MET A 1 1.38 26.00 2.85
CA MET A 1 0.16 25.83 3.67
C MET A 1 0.02 24.34 3.90
N SER A 2 -0.13 23.90 5.16
CA SER A 2 -0.31 22.48 5.47
C SER A 2 -1.61 22.01 4.84
N ALA A 3 -1.55 21.13 3.85
CA ALA A 3 -2.74 20.55 3.25
C ALA A 3 -3.37 19.62 4.29
N SER A 4 -4.63 19.89 4.66
CA SER A 4 -5.42 19.07 5.58
C SER A 4 -5.44 17.60 5.19
N GLU A 5 -5.67 16.71 6.16
CA GLU A 5 -5.87 15.29 5.87
C GLU A 5 -7.01 15.10 4.84
N PRO A 6 -6.88 14.12 3.93
CA PRO A 6 -7.99 13.75 3.07
C PRO A 6 -9.18 13.30 3.95
N PRO A 7 -10.41 13.75 3.66
CA PRO A 7 -11.60 13.36 4.42
C PRO A 7 -11.79 11.84 4.37
N GLY A 8 -12.08 11.17 5.49
CA GLY A 8 -12.40 9.74 5.51
C GLY A 8 -11.32 8.79 6.05
N THR A 9 -10.15 9.30 6.47
CA THR A 9 -9.09 8.48 7.10
C THR A 9 -9.08 8.59 8.63
N GLY A 10 -10.22 8.90 9.24
CA GLY A 10 -10.37 9.02 10.68
C GLY A 10 -11.53 8.16 11.19
N ASP A 11 -11.38 7.58 12.37
CA ASP A 11 -12.40 6.77 13.02
C ASP A 11 -13.45 7.60 13.79
N GLY A 12 -13.41 8.93 13.66
CA GLY A 12 -14.32 9.87 14.30
C GLY A 12 -14.10 10.03 15.80
N THR A 13 -13.07 9.40 16.37
CA THR A 13 -12.71 9.54 17.78
C THR A 13 -11.75 10.70 18.02
N THR A 14 -11.51 11.04 19.28
CA THR A 14 -10.45 11.97 19.69
C THR A 14 -9.19 11.24 20.14
N ALA A 15 -9.03 9.95 19.80
CA ALA A 15 -7.88 9.16 20.18
C ALA A 15 -6.61 9.64 19.47
N ALA A 16 -5.44 9.25 19.98
CA ALA A 16 -4.19 9.52 19.30
C ALA A 16 -4.16 8.82 17.93
N PRO A 17 -3.54 9.43 16.89
CA PRO A 17 -3.37 8.78 15.60
C PRO A 17 -2.72 7.40 15.73
N ARG A 18 -3.19 6.44 14.94
CA ARG A 18 -2.80 5.03 15.06
C ARG A 18 -2.50 4.38 13.71
N LEU A 19 -1.90 3.21 13.76
CA LEU A 19 -1.74 2.35 12.60
C LEU A 19 -2.89 1.33 12.56
N ALA A 20 -3.52 1.16 11.41
CA ALA A 20 -4.58 0.18 11.16
C ALA A 20 -4.02 -0.94 10.28
N ALA A 21 -3.89 -2.14 10.86
CA ALA A 21 -3.30 -3.30 10.18
C ALA A 21 -4.38 -4.06 9.40
N GLY A 22 -4.09 -4.38 8.14
CA GLY A 22 -4.99 -5.13 7.29
C GLY A 22 -4.30 -6.14 6.38
N MET A 23 -5.03 -6.57 5.37
CA MET A 23 -4.58 -7.54 4.38
C MET A 23 -5.08 -7.15 3.00
N SER A 24 -4.24 -7.23 1.97
CA SER A 24 -4.75 -7.20 0.59
C SER A 24 -5.37 -8.55 0.24
N PHE A 25 -6.51 -8.55 -0.48
CA PHE A 25 -7.15 -9.79 -0.92
C PHE A 25 -6.21 -10.71 -1.71
N ILE A 26 -5.21 -10.15 -2.42
CA ILE A 26 -4.28 -10.95 -3.21
C ILE A 26 -3.30 -11.76 -2.34
N THR A 27 -2.97 -11.26 -1.14
CA THR A 27 -2.07 -11.93 -0.19
C THR A 27 -2.63 -13.25 0.30
N ILE A 28 -3.94 -13.30 0.51
CA ILE A 28 -4.68 -14.48 0.96
C ILE A 28 -5.31 -15.27 -0.19
N ALA A 29 -5.12 -14.82 -1.44
CA ALA A 29 -5.59 -15.55 -2.61
C ALA A 29 -4.72 -16.79 -2.83
N ASP A 30 -5.36 -17.93 -3.04
CA ASP A 30 -4.72 -19.19 -3.44
C ASP A 30 -3.60 -19.63 -2.48
N LEU A 31 -3.82 -19.43 -1.17
CA LEU A 31 -2.91 -19.94 -0.16
C LEU A 31 -2.83 -21.48 -0.25
N PRO A 32 -1.61 -22.05 -0.29
CA PRO A 32 -1.45 -23.49 -0.43
C PRO A 32 -1.93 -24.24 0.82
N ASP A 33 -2.20 -25.54 0.68
CA ASP A 33 -2.72 -26.37 1.78
C ASP A 33 -1.86 -26.33 3.04
N TRP A 34 -0.54 -26.21 2.87
CA TRP A 34 0.43 -26.13 3.97
C TRP A 34 0.53 -24.76 4.64
N SER A 35 -0.07 -23.71 4.07
CA SER A 35 -0.11 -22.37 4.69
C SER A 35 -0.85 -22.40 6.03
N ALA A 36 -0.43 -21.61 7.01
CA ALA A 36 -1.20 -21.42 8.24
C ALA A 36 -2.41 -20.48 8.05
N GLY A 37 -2.49 -19.80 6.90
CA GLY A 37 -3.52 -18.81 6.63
C GLY A 37 -4.91 -19.38 6.34
N PRO A 38 -5.94 -18.53 6.41
CA PRO A 38 -7.32 -18.93 6.22
C PRO A 38 -7.59 -19.37 4.78
N LYS A 39 -8.31 -20.50 4.62
CA LYS A 39 -8.84 -20.98 3.33
C LYS A 39 -10.35 -21.13 3.36
N GLY A 40 -10.97 -21.15 2.18
CA GLY A 40 -12.41 -21.36 2.00
C GLY A 40 -13.08 -20.20 1.27
N HIS A 41 -14.39 -20.04 1.49
CA HIS A 41 -15.15 -18.94 0.90
C HIS A 41 -14.81 -17.59 1.55
N THR A 42 -14.95 -16.50 0.80
CA THR A 42 -14.62 -15.12 1.18
C THR A 42 -15.10 -14.75 2.57
N ALA A 43 -16.38 -14.99 2.89
CA ALA A 43 -16.95 -14.65 4.19
C ALA A 43 -16.22 -15.33 5.36
N ALA A 44 -15.92 -16.63 5.24
CA ALA A 44 -15.20 -17.37 6.28
C ALA A 44 -13.75 -16.92 6.41
N ILE A 45 -13.10 -16.58 5.29
CA ILE A 45 -11.75 -15.99 5.30
C ILE A 45 -11.77 -14.67 6.05
N TYR A 46 -12.73 -13.78 5.76
CA TYR A 46 -12.78 -12.45 6.37
C TYR A 46 -13.11 -12.51 7.87
N THR A 47 -13.99 -13.42 8.30
CA THR A 47 -14.20 -13.69 9.73
C THR A 47 -12.91 -14.11 10.41
N ARG A 48 -12.11 -14.99 9.78
CA ARG A 48 -10.81 -15.40 10.34
C ARG A 48 -9.78 -14.28 10.37
N LEU A 49 -9.76 -13.38 9.38
CA LEU A 49 -8.93 -12.17 9.43
C LEU A 49 -9.29 -11.31 10.63
N LYS A 50 -10.59 -11.06 10.85
CA LYS A 50 -11.03 -10.28 12.00
C LYS A 50 -10.65 -10.94 13.33
N GLN A 51 -10.83 -12.26 13.44
CA GLN A 51 -10.42 -13.04 14.62
C GLN A 51 -8.91 -13.01 14.86
N ALA A 52 -8.10 -12.93 13.80
CA ALA A 52 -6.65 -12.77 13.89
C ALA A 52 -6.21 -11.34 14.24
N GLY A 53 -7.14 -10.41 14.45
CA GLY A 53 -6.86 -9.04 14.89
C GLY A 53 -6.60 -8.05 13.76
N TYR A 54 -6.84 -8.41 12.50
CA TYR A 54 -6.82 -7.46 11.39
C TYR A 54 -8.06 -6.57 11.42
N GLU A 55 -7.87 -5.29 11.09
CA GLU A 55 -8.91 -4.27 11.15
C GLU A 55 -9.45 -3.91 9.76
N THR A 56 -8.58 -3.94 8.75
CA THR A 56 -8.87 -3.46 7.40
C THR A 56 -8.62 -4.54 6.35
N ILE A 57 -9.28 -4.44 5.19
CA ILE A 57 -9.03 -5.32 4.03
C ILE A 57 -9.23 -4.58 2.71
N GLN A 58 -8.24 -4.65 1.82
CA GLN A 58 -8.44 -4.23 0.45
C GLN A 58 -9.15 -5.35 -0.31
N THR A 59 -10.32 -5.07 -0.89
CA THR A 59 -11.23 -6.11 -1.38
C THR A 59 -12.02 -5.70 -2.63
N LEU A 60 -12.49 -6.73 -3.35
CA LEU A 60 -13.51 -6.61 -4.39
C LEU A 60 -14.94 -6.90 -3.89
N ASP A 61 -15.09 -7.29 -2.62
CA ASP A 61 -16.35 -7.60 -1.95
C ASP A 61 -16.46 -6.85 -0.60
N PRO A 62 -16.78 -5.54 -0.63
CA PRO A 62 -16.92 -4.74 0.59
C PRO A 62 -18.05 -5.23 1.50
N ALA A 63 -19.13 -5.77 0.92
CA ALA A 63 -20.26 -6.27 1.69
C ALA A 63 -19.85 -7.43 2.61
N ALA A 64 -19.05 -8.38 2.11
CA ALA A 64 -18.50 -9.45 2.94
C ALA A 64 -17.53 -8.91 4.01
N ALA A 65 -16.75 -7.87 3.71
CA ALA A 65 -15.85 -7.25 4.67
C ALA A 65 -16.60 -6.58 5.82
N HIS A 66 -17.64 -5.80 5.52
CA HIS A 66 -18.51 -5.20 6.54
C HIS A 66 -19.20 -6.27 7.39
N ALA A 67 -19.71 -7.34 6.77
CA ALA A 67 -20.34 -8.45 7.49
C ALA A 67 -19.37 -9.14 8.48
N ALA A 68 -18.06 -9.14 8.17
CA ALA A 68 -17.02 -9.64 9.06
C ALA A 68 -16.50 -8.61 10.08
N GLY A 69 -16.99 -7.36 10.04
CA GLY A 69 -16.52 -6.27 10.89
C GLY A 69 -15.13 -5.72 10.52
N LEU A 70 -14.71 -5.91 9.27
CA LEU A 70 -13.51 -5.28 8.70
C LEU A 70 -13.88 -3.97 8.01
N ILE A 71 -12.92 -3.04 7.96
CA ILE A 71 -13.02 -1.80 7.18
C ILE A 71 -12.55 -2.12 5.75
N PRO A 72 -13.42 -2.06 4.73
CA PRO A 72 -13.00 -2.34 3.36
C PRO A 72 -12.29 -1.14 2.73
N THR A 73 -11.25 -1.42 1.97
CA THR A 73 -10.58 -0.47 1.08
C THR A 73 -10.81 -0.90 -0.37
N GLY A 74 -11.17 0.05 -1.23
CA GLY A 74 -11.34 -0.20 -2.66
C GLY A 74 -10.01 -0.27 -3.41
N ILE A 75 -10.03 -0.91 -4.57
CA ILE A 75 -8.91 -0.93 -5.52
C ILE A 75 -9.40 -0.54 -6.90
N ALA A 76 -8.60 0.22 -7.64
CA ALA A 76 -8.92 0.59 -9.00
C ALA A 76 -7.69 0.63 -9.90
N ARG A 77 -7.92 0.33 -11.18
CA ARG A 77 -6.97 0.57 -12.24
C ARG A 77 -7.65 1.34 -13.35
N VAL A 78 -7.12 2.51 -13.67
CA VAL A 78 -7.65 3.41 -14.71
C VAL A 78 -6.50 3.75 -15.65
N PHE A 79 -6.58 3.31 -16.90
CA PHE A 79 -5.45 3.38 -17.83
C PHE A 79 -5.37 4.68 -18.61
N HIS A 80 -6.51 5.13 -19.18
CA HIS A 80 -6.49 6.18 -20.20
C HIS A 80 -7.58 7.23 -20.02
N ASP A 81 -8.78 6.82 -19.61
CA ASP A 81 -9.91 7.71 -19.54
C ASP A 81 -10.06 8.30 -18.12
N PRO A 82 -9.66 9.57 -17.88
CA PRO A 82 -9.86 10.22 -16.59
C PRO A 82 -11.34 10.33 -16.20
N ALA A 83 -12.29 10.26 -17.15
CA ALA A 83 -13.71 10.33 -16.85
C ALA A 83 -14.20 9.14 -16.01
N GLU A 84 -13.49 8.02 -16.01
CA GLU A 84 -13.81 6.83 -15.20
C GLU A 84 -13.60 7.09 -13.69
N LEU A 85 -12.69 7.99 -13.31
CA LEU A 85 -12.25 8.19 -11.92
C LEU A 85 -13.41 8.57 -10.99
N ARG A 86 -14.33 9.41 -11.47
CA ARG A 86 -15.51 9.80 -10.70
C ARG A 86 -16.44 8.61 -10.44
N GLY A 87 -16.69 7.80 -11.47
CA GLY A 87 -17.51 6.59 -11.33
C GLY A 87 -16.87 5.55 -10.40
N VAL A 88 -15.54 5.41 -10.46
CA VAL A 88 -14.77 4.57 -9.54
C VAL A 88 -14.91 5.05 -8.09
N ALA A 89 -14.73 6.35 -7.84
CA ALA A 89 -14.85 6.94 -6.51
C ALA A 89 -16.26 6.76 -5.95
N ALA A 90 -17.29 7.09 -6.75
CA ALA A 90 -18.69 6.92 -6.37
C ALA A 90 -19.00 5.46 -6.00
N ARG A 91 -18.59 4.51 -6.86
CA ARG A 91 -18.83 3.08 -6.63
C ARG A 91 -18.26 2.60 -5.30
N TRP A 92 -17.00 2.92 -5.00
CA TRP A 92 -16.36 2.44 -3.78
C TRP A 92 -16.86 3.16 -2.52
N ARG A 93 -17.16 4.46 -2.61
CA ARG A 93 -17.84 5.18 -1.53
C ARG A 93 -19.21 4.59 -1.22
N ASP A 94 -20.03 4.36 -2.25
CA ASP A 94 -21.38 3.83 -2.08
C ASP A 94 -21.34 2.38 -1.54
N ALA A 95 -20.27 1.65 -1.82
CA ALA A 95 -19.97 0.34 -1.23
C ALA A 95 -19.37 0.44 0.19
N GLY A 96 -19.24 1.63 0.76
CA GLY A 96 -18.77 1.89 2.12
C GLY A 96 -17.28 1.60 2.36
N CYS A 97 -16.45 1.73 1.32
CA CYS A 97 -15.00 1.68 1.47
C CYS A 97 -14.46 2.98 2.11
N ASP A 98 -13.37 2.86 2.88
CA ASP A 98 -12.73 4.01 3.53
C ASP A 98 -11.95 4.90 2.56
N CYS A 99 -11.31 4.29 1.58
CA CYS A 99 -10.58 4.93 0.50
C CYS A 99 -10.51 3.99 -0.71
N THR A 100 -9.83 4.42 -1.76
CA THR A 100 -9.48 3.58 -2.91
C THR A 100 -8.05 3.82 -3.33
N THR A 101 -7.27 2.74 -3.44
CA THR A 101 -5.95 2.81 -4.07
C THR A 101 -6.10 2.75 -5.59
N VAL A 102 -5.36 3.59 -6.31
CA VAL A 102 -5.54 3.75 -7.76
C VAL A 102 -4.20 3.56 -8.48
N GLN A 103 -4.13 2.52 -9.30
CA GLN A 103 -3.13 2.40 -10.36
C GLN A 103 -3.59 3.23 -11.56
N LEU A 104 -2.94 4.37 -11.77
CA LEU A 104 -3.37 5.38 -12.75
C LEU A 104 -2.37 5.48 -13.91
N GLY A 105 -2.89 5.49 -15.14
CA GLY A 105 -2.07 5.54 -16.33
C GLY A 105 -1.40 4.21 -16.66
N THR A 106 -0.58 4.25 -17.70
CA THR A 106 0.15 3.11 -18.28
C THR A 106 1.67 3.25 -18.16
N GLY A 107 2.16 4.44 -17.82
CA GLY A 107 3.58 4.75 -17.67
C GLY A 107 4.24 5.30 -18.94
N VAL A 108 3.52 5.35 -20.06
CA VAL A 108 4.02 5.91 -21.33
C VAL A 108 3.47 7.30 -21.62
N GLU A 109 2.66 7.85 -20.72
CA GLU A 109 2.12 9.21 -20.82
C GLU A 109 3.25 10.24 -20.88
N GLY A 110 3.07 11.31 -21.65
CA GLY A 110 3.85 12.54 -21.54
C GLY A 110 3.45 13.37 -20.31
N ASP A 111 4.23 14.40 -19.97
CA ASP A 111 4.04 15.16 -18.72
C ASP A 111 2.67 15.85 -18.64
N ASP A 112 2.17 16.41 -19.75
CA ASP A 112 0.84 17.02 -19.80
C ASP A 112 -0.30 16.00 -19.64
N GLN A 113 -0.11 14.77 -20.13
CA GLN A 113 -1.08 13.69 -19.96
C GLN A 113 -1.11 13.24 -18.49
N MET A 114 0.06 13.07 -17.87
CA MET A 114 0.16 12.76 -16.43
C MET A 114 -0.48 13.85 -15.57
N ALA A 115 -0.29 15.12 -15.93
CA ALA A 115 -0.91 16.22 -15.22
C ALA A 115 -2.44 16.21 -15.29
N ARG A 116 -3.01 15.91 -16.47
CA ARG A 116 -4.47 15.77 -16.62
C ARG A 116 -5.03 14.59 -15.81
N LEU A 117 -4.30 13.47 -15.77
CA LEU A 117 -4.69 12.32 -14.94
C LEU A 117 -4.67 12.67 -13.45
N ALA A 118 -3.62 13.35 -12.98
CA ALA A 118 -3.51 13.79 -11.59
C ALA A 118 -4.59 14.80 -11.20
N GLU A 119 -4.89 15.76 -12.07
CA GLU A 119 -5.98 16.73 -11.87
C GLU A 119 -7.33 16.04 -11.77
N ALA A 120 -7.65 15.14 -12.71
CA ALA A 120 -8.91 14.39 -12.69
C ALA A 120 -9.05 13.48 -11.45
N LEU A 121 -7.94 12.90 -10.96
CA LEU A 121 -7.93 12.12 -9.72
C LEU A 121 -8.33 12.98 -8.51
N LEU A 122 -7.73 14.18 -8.41
CA LEU A 122 -8.02 15.11 -7.32
C LEU A 122 -9.44 15.66 -7.39
N GLU A 123 -9.91 16.02 -8.59
CA GLU A 123 -11.27 16.47 -8.82
C GLU A 123 -12.30 15.39 -8.46
N ALA A 124 -12.07 14.14 -8.89
CA ALA A 124 -12.95 13.02 -8.56
C ALA A 124 -13.00 12.77 -7.04
N ALA A 125 -11.86 12.76 -6.37
CA ALA A 125 -11.78 12.58 -4.92
C ALA A 125 -12.51 13.69 -4.16
N ALA A 126 -12.29 14.95 -4.55
CA ALA A 126 -12.95 16.10 -3.94
C ALA A 126 -14.46 16.12 -4.19
N HIS A 127 -14.89 15.81 -5.42
CA HIS A 127 -16.30 15.83 -5.79
C HIS A 127 -17.10 14.75 -5.08
N GLU A 128 -16.56 13.52 -5.02
CA GLU A 128 -17.25 12.39 -4.41
C GLU A 128 -17.05 12.34 -2.89
N GLY A 129 -16.15 13.15 -2.33
CA GLY A 129 -15.81 13.13 -0.90
C GLY A 129 -15.17 11.80 -0.47
N HIS A 130 -14.44 11.15 -1.38
CA HIS A 130 -13.88 9.81 -1.19
C HIS A 130 -12.39 9.80 -1.54
N PRO A 131 -11.49 9.42 -0.62
CA PRO A 131 -10.05 9.44 -0.90
C PRO A 131 -9.66 8.49 -2.02
N LEU A 132 -9.05 9.05 -3.06
CA LEU A 132 -8.32 8.30 -4.08
C LEU A 132 -6.83 8.45 -3.83
N LEU A 133 -6.18 7.35 -3.47
CA LEU A 133 -4.75 7.31 -3.15
C LEU A 133 -3.98 6.79 -4.36
N LEU A 134 -3.17 7.65 -4.95
CA LEU A 134 -2.37 7.30 -6.12
C LEU A 134 -1.30 6.28 -5.74
N GLU A 135 -1.24 5.15 -6.40
CA GLU A 135 -0.29 4.09 -6.06
C GLU A 135 1.07 4.32 -6.73
N THR A 136 2.17 4.12 -5.99
CA THR A 136 3.50 4.02 -6.61
C THR A 136 3.66 2.64 -7.25
N HIS A 137 3.56 2.53 -8.57
CA HIS A 137 3.52 1.23 -9.23
C HIS A 137 4.19 1.25 -10.61
N ARG A 138 4.95 0.20 -10.93
CA ARG A 138 5.59 0.05 -12.27
C ARG A 138 4.53 -0.19 -13.36
N ALA A 139 4.75 0.22 -14.60
CA ALA A 139 3.71 0.15 -15.65
C ALA A 139 2.43 0.97 -15.32
N THR A 140 2.62 2.06 -14.57
CA THR A 140 1.63 3.13 -14.36
C THR A 140 2.35 4.47 -14.45
N MET A 141 1.62 5.58 -14.40
CA MET A 141 2.23 6.92 -14.52
C MET A 141 3.24 7.23 -13.39
N THR A 142 3.16 6.55 -12.24
CA THR A 142 4.08 6.75 -11.12
C THR A 142 5.30 5.83 -11.16
N GLN A 143 5.54 5.12 -12.27
CA GLN A 143 6.67 4.20 -12.35
C GLN A 143 8.05 4.89 -12.24
N ASP A 144 8.13 6.18 -12.59
CA ASP A 144 9.35 6.97 -12.54
C ASP A 144 9.38 7.92 -11.34
N ILE A 145 10.44 7.85 -10.53
CA ILE A 145 10.57 8.65 -9.30
C ILE A 145 10.62 10.15 -9.64
N ARG A 146 11.41 10.54 -10.65
CA ARG A 146 11.61 11.96 -10.96
C ARG A 146 10.32 12.60 -11.48
N ARG A 147 9.63 11.94 -12.40
CA ARG A 147 8.35 12.42 -12.94
C ARG A 147 7.26 12.44 -11.87
N THR A 148 7.28 11.49 -10.92
CA THR A 148 6.39 11.53 -9.75
C THR A 148 6.68 12.73 -8.85
N LEU A 149 7.95 13.09 -8.64
CA LEU A 149 8.33 14.29 -7.88
C LEU A 149 7.90 15.58 -8.59
N ASP A 150 8.02 15.65 -9.91
CA ASP A 150 7.53 16.80 -10.69
C ASP A 150 6.00 16.93 -10.60
N LEU A 151 5.26 15.81 -10.58
CA LEU A 151 3.82 15.81 -10.27
C LEU A 151 3.53 16.31 -8.85
N VAL A 152 4.27 15.86 -7.84
CA VAL A 152 4.10 16.31 -6.45
C VAL A 152 4.35 17.81 -6.31
N ALA A 153 5.32 18.35 -7.05
CA ALA A 153 5.59 19.79 -7.06
C ALA A 153 4.43 20.59 -7.67
N ARG A 154 3.79 20.06 -8.72
CA ARG A 154 2.64 20.69 -9.38
C ARG A 154 1.32 20.51 -8.63
N PHE A 155 1.13 19.36 -7.98
CA PHE A 155 -0.09 18.95 -7.29
C PHE A 155 0.22 18.49 -5.86
N PRO A 156 0.53 19.42 -4.94
CA PRO A 156 0.91 19.10 -3.57
C PRO A 156 -0.19 18.38 -2.76
N GLU A 157 -1.42 18.39 -3.22
CA GLU A 157 -2.61 17.72 -2.69
C GLU A 157 -2.60 16.21 -2.90
N LEU A 158 -1.80 15.69 -3.85
CA LEU A 158 -1.71 14.25 -4.09
C LEU A 158 -1.39 13.49 -2.79
N ARG A 159 -2.06 12.37 -2.61
CA ARG A 159 -1.83 11.41 -1.52
C ARG A 159 -1.60 10.05 -2.13
N PHE A 160 -0.74 9.26 -1.48
CA PHE A 160 -0.23 8.03 -2.06
C PHE A 160 -0.63 6.77 -1.28
N ASN A 161 -0.89 5.70 -2.05
CA ASN A 161 -0.59 4.34 -1.64
C ASN A 161 0.88 4.08 -1.96
N GLY A 162 1.72 3.95 -0.94
CA GLY A 162 3.12 3.60 -1.11
C GLY A 162 3.29 2.10 -1.25
N ASP A 163 3.51 1.63 -2.48
CA ASP A 163 4.11 0.31 -2.75
C ASP A 163 5.54 0.52 -3.28
N PHE A 164 6.46 0.79 -2.36
CA PHE A 164 7.82 1.16 -2.72
C PHE A 164 8.63 0.01 -3.33
N ALA A 165 8.15 -1.23 -3.28
CA ALA A 165 8.82 -2.35 -3.94
C ALA A 165 8.92 -2.12 -5.45
N HIS A 166 7.94 -1.44 -6.05
CA HIS A 166 7.97 -1.10 -7.48
C HIS A 166 9.12 -0.17 -7.86
N TRP A 167 9.41 0.84 -7.05
CA TRP A 167 10.55 1.73 -7.26
C TRP A 167 11.86 1.04 -6.89
N TYR A 168 11.86 0.27 -5.80
CA TYR A 168 13.04 -0.40 -5.31
C TYR A 168 13.67 -1.31 -6.37
N ILE A 169 12.86 -2.20 -6.96
CA ILE A 169 13.31 -3.08 -8.03
C ILE A 169 13.42 -2.36 -9.37
N GLY A 170 12.44 -1.52 -9.72
CA GLY A 170 12.33 -0.92 -11.06
C GLY A 170 13.41 0.11 -11.39
N HIS A 171 13.98 0.76 -10.38
CA HIS A 171 15.06 1.75 -10.54
C HIS A 171 16.43 1.26 -10.08
N GLU A 172 16.57 -0.06 -9.82
CA GLU A 172 17.75 -0.63 -9.15
C GLU A 172 18.18 0.25 -7.97
N LEU A 173 17.25 0.52 -7.06
CA LEU A 173 17.29 1.71 -6.23
C LEU A 173 18.53 1.79 -5.35
N THR A 174 19.09 0.66 -4.93
CA THR A 174 20.32 0.62 -4.11
C THR A 174 21.60 0.86 -4.89
N TYR A 175 21.58 0.94 -6.22
CA TYR A 175 22.77 1.19 -7.03
C TYR A 175 23.13 2.68 -6.98
N GLY A 176 24.35 2.99 -6.55
CA GLY A 176 24.81 4.38 -6.36
C GLY A 176 24.47 4.94 -4.98
N ASP A 177 24.20 6.25 -4.92
CA ASP A 177 23.94 6.96 -3.66
C ASP A 177 22.49 6.79 -3.20
N MET A 178 22.28 5.86 -2.28
CA MET A 178 20.96 5.60 -1.70
C MET A 178 20.50 6.74 -0.78
N GLU A 179 21.40 7.45 -0.11
CA GLU A 179 21.02 8.54 0.81
C GLU A 179 20.47 9.73 0.03
N MET A 180 21.14 10.12 -1.06
CA MET A 180 20.61 11.11 -2.00
C MET A 180 19.23 10.70 -2.52
N LYS A 181 19.04 9.42 -2.88
CA LYS A 181 17.74 8.91 -3.34
C LYS A 181 16.67 8.99 -2.25
N PHE A 182 17.00 8.66 -1.00
CA PHE A 182 16.08 8.86 0.13
C PHE A 182 15.69 10.32 0.28
N ASP A 183 16.65 11.23 0.22
CA ASP A 183 16.42 12.67 0.38
C ASP A 183 15.47 13.23 -0.68
N VAL A 184 15.67 12.86 -1.95
CA VAL A 184 14.78 13.33 -3.03
C VAL A 184 13.38 12.72 -2.95
N MET A 185 13.20 11.51 -2.40
CA MET A 185 11.90 10.84 -2.27
C MET A 185 11.07 11.30 -1.06
N ARG A 186 11.66 12.06 -0.11
CA ARG A 186 10.95 12.57 1.09
C ARG A 186 9.58 13.22 0.81
N PRO A 187 9.39 14.01 -0.26
CA PRO A 187 8.08 14.61 -0.56
C PRO A 187 6.97 13.58 -0.79
N VAL A 188 7.29 12.40 -1.31
CA VAL A 188 6.33 11.31 -1.53
C VAL A 188 6.02 10.63 -0.21
N PHE A 189 7.04 10.27 0.58
CA PHE A 189 6.86 9.70 1.92
C PHE A 189 5.96 10.58 2.79
N ALA A 190 6.19 11.89 2.80
CA ALA A 190 5.38 12.85 3.56
C ALA A 190 3.88 12.84 3.20
N ARG A 191 3.53 12.38 1.98
CA ARG A 191 2.18 12.37 1.41
C ARG A 191 1.55 10.98 1.35
N THR A 192 2.30 9.93 1.69
CA THR A 192 1.77 8.58 1.81
C THR A 192 0.75 8.51 2.95
N ARG A 193 -0.40 7.87 2.72
CA ARG A 193 -1.45 7.65 3.74
C ARG A 193 -1.90 6.19 3.82
N PHE A 194 -1.34 5.35 2.96
CA PHE A 194 -1.58 3.92 2.89
C PHE A 194 -0.30 3.25 2.42
N LEU A 195 0.03 2.06 2.94
CA LEU A 195 1.17 1.28 2.47
C LEU A 195 0.77 -0.14 2.06
N HIS A 196 1.20 -0.52 0.87
CA HIS A 196 1.42 -1.93 0.57
C HIS A 196 2.77 -2.37 1.12
N LEU A 197 2.74 -3.37 2.00
CA LEU A 197 3.93 -3.94 2.61
C LEU A 197 4.43 -5.08 1.73
N ARG A 198 5.53 -4.82 1.03
CA ARG A 198 6.29 -5.84 0.31
C ARG A 198 7.77 -5.48 0.42
N ALA A 199 8.59 -6.45 0.77
CA ALA A 199 10.04 -6.33 0.66
C ALA A 199 10.50 -7.09 -0.60
N CYS A 200 11.44 -6.50 -1.33
CA CYS A 200 11.99 -7.06 -2.56
C CYS A 200 13.52 -6.82 -2.61
N SER A 201 14.21 -7.47 -3.55
CA SER A 201 15.59 -7.10 -3.91
C SER A 201 15.60 -6.38 -5.25
N ASN A 202 16.79 -6.07 -5.79
CA ASN A 202 16.91 -5.55 -7.15
C ASN A 202 16.62 -6.61 -8.24
N ALA A 203 16.51 -7.89 -7.85
CA ALA A 203 16.31 -8.99 -8.80
C ALA A 203 15.05 -9.82 -8.52
N MET A 204 14.54 -9.78 -7.29
CA MET A 204 13.39 -10.57 -6.86
C MET A 204 12.30 -9.64 -6.36
N GLY A 205 11.12 -9.69 -6.99
CA GLY A 205 9.99 -8.80 -6.70
C GLY A 205 9.35 -9.03 -5.33
N GLN A 206 9.62 -10.17 -4.69
CA GLN A 206 9.11 -10.52 -3.38
C GLN A 206 10.12 -11.43 -2.66
N LEU A 207 10.62 -10.98 -1.51
CA LEU A 207 11.48 -11.75 -0.64
C LEU A 207 10.64 -12.36 0.49
N SER A 208 11.07 -13.52 1.00
CA SER A 208 10.61 -14.05 2.27
C SER A 208 10.98 -13.06 3.38
N ALA A 209 9.99 -12.59 4.13
CA ALA A 209 10.17 -11.42 4.99
C ALA A 209 11.08 -11.73 6.20
N GLY A 210 11.11 -12.99 6.64
CA GLY A 210 11.95 -13.47 7.73
C GLY A 210 13.35 -13.96 7.32
N ASP A 211 13.72 -13.90 6.03
CA ASP A 211 15.03 -14.38 5.57
C ASP A 211 16.16 -13.43 6.02
N PRO A 212 17.13 -13.89 6.85
CA PRO A 212 18.27 -13.07 7.25
C PRO A 212 19.10 -12.54 6.07
N ALA A 213 19.13 -13.26 4.93
CA ALA A 213 19.81 -12.80 3.72
C ALA A 213 19.12 -11.57 3.10
N ALA A 214 17.82 -11.37 3.38
CA ALA A 214 17.03 -10.23 2.93
C ALA A 214 17.10 -9.01 3.88
N ALA A 215 17.72 -9.14 5.06
CA ALA A 215 17.69 -8.13 6.12
C ALA A 215 18.13 -6.73 5.64
N LYS A 216 19.19 -6.65 4.84
CA LYS A 216 19.68 -5.38 4.28
C LYS A 216 18.65 -4.70 3.37
N HIS A 217 17.91 -5.48 2.59
CA HIS A 217 16.83 -4.95 1.75
C HIS A 217 15.67 -4.47 2.62
N LEU A 218 15.24 -5.28 3.58
CA LEU A 218 14.19 -4.96 4.53
C LEU A 218 14.48 -3.66 5.32
N ASP A 219 15.73 -3.41 5.70
CA ASP A 219 16.10 -2.17 6.40
C ASP A 219 15.83 -0.90 5.58
N PHE A 220 15.98 -0.96 4.25
CA PHE A 220 15.58 0.17 3.40
C PHE A 220 14.07 0.35 3.34
N PHE A 221 13.30 -0.74 3.30
CA PHE A 221 11.83 -0.67 3.39
C PHE A 221 11.37 -0.09 4.73
N LYS A 222 11.95 -0.55 5.84
CA LYS A 222 11.71 0.00 7.17
C LYS A 222 11.94 1.51 7.20
N ARG A 223 13.03 2.00 6.61
CA ARG A 223 13.30 3.45 6.48
C ARG A 223 12.20 4.18 5.70
N MET A 224 11.81 3.66 4.53
CA MET A 224 10.74 4.28 3.72
C MET A 224 9.38 4.30 4.44
N TRP A 225 9.06 3.23 5.18
CA TRP A 225 7.85 3.14 5.98
C TRP A 225 7.88 4.11 7.16
N THR A 226 8.98 4.16 7.92
CA THR A 226 9.15 5.08 9.04
C THR A 226 9.03 6.55 8.61
N GLU A 227 9.64 6.95 7.49
CA GLU A 227 9.50 8.33 6.96
C GLU A 227 8.06 8.62 6.51
N SER A 228 7.35 7.62 5.96
CA SER A 228 5.93 7.76 5.60
C SER A 228 5.04 7.95 6.83
N PHE A 229 5.29 7.18 7.89
CA PHE A 229 4.58 7.33 9.16
C PHE A 229 4.88 8.67 9.83
N ARG A 230 6.13 9.15 9.79
CA ARG A 230 6.48 10.49 10.30
C ARG A 230 5.71 11.57 9.55
N GLY A 231 5.63 11.47 8.23
CA GLY A 231 4.86 12.37 7.38
C GLY A 231 3.36 12.40 7.72
N PHE A 232 2.78 11.24 8.01
CA PHE A 232 1.42 11.14 8.51
C PHE A 232 1.25 11.76 9.89
N LEU A 233 2.05 11.33 10.87
CA LEU A 233 1.96 11.79 12.27
C LEU A 233 2.10 13.31 12.40
N ALA A 234 2.93 13.94 11.56
CA ALA A 234 3.10 15.40 11.53
C ALA A 234 1.85 16.17 11.05
N ALA A 235 0.94 15.50 10.35
CA ALA A 235 -0.27 16.11 9.77
C ALA A 235 -1.57 15.48 10.30
N ALA A 236 -1.49 14.43 11.11
CA ALA A 236 -2.62 13.63 11.50
C ALA A 236 -3.53 14.35 12.50
N SER A 237 -4.84 14.24 12.28
CA SER A 237 -5.86 14.70 13.21
C SER A 237 -6.12 13.64 14.28
N PRO A 238 -6.64 14.00 15.47
CA PRO A 238 -7.17 13.02 16.41
C PRO A 238 -8.15 12.06 15.73
N GLY A 239 -8.05 10.76 16.05
CA GLY A 239 -8.80 9.68 15.42
C GLY A 239 -8.30 9.26 14.03
N GLY A 240 -7.29 9.91 13.47
CA GLY A 240 -6.68 9.53 12.20
C GLY A 240 -6.00 8.16 12.26
N TYR A 241 -6.15 7.34 11.22
CA TYR A 241 -5.43 6.08 11.11
C TYR A 241 -4.66 5.96 9.79
N PHE A 242 -3.48 5.33 9.88
CA PHE A 242 -2.67 4.98 8.73
C PHE A 242 -2.83 3.50 8.42
N THR A 243 -3.35 3.18 7.24
CA THR A 243 -3.58 1.79 6.85
C THR A 243 -2.31 1.17 6.26
N VAL A 244 -1.99 -0.04 6.72
CA VAL A 244 -0.92 -0.86 6.14
C VAL A 244 -1.44 -2.24 5.81
N MET A 245 -1.08 -2.76 4.64
CA MET A 245 -1.52 -4.08 4.19
C MET A 245 -0.39 -4.81 3.46
N PRO A 246 -0.03 -6.04 3.84
CA PRO A 246 0.80 -6.88 3.00
C PRO A 246 0.08 -7.13 1.68
N GLU A 247 0.81 -6.94 0.58
CA GLU A 247 0.38 -7.28 -0.77
C GLU A 247 1.38 -8.30 -1.34
N LEU A 248 1.29 -9.56 -0.93
CA LEU A 248 2.20 -10.62 -1.35
C LEU A 248 1.54 -11.48 -2.42
N LEU A 249 2.08 -11.47 -3.63
CA LEU A 249 1.42 -12.07 -4.77
C LEU A 249 1.59 -13.59 -4.79
N PRO A 250 0.60 -14.34 -5.29
CA PRO A 250 0.65 -15.79 -5.43
C PRO A 250 1.60 -16.25 -6.54
N PRO A 251 1.95 -17.55 -6.59
CA PRO A 251 2.89 -18.13 -7.57
C PRO A 251 2.57 -17.83 -9.03
N ARG A 252 1.29 -17.78 -9.40
CA ARG A 252 0.86 -17.47 -10.78
C ARG A 252 1.33 -16.10 -11.26
N SER A 253 1.69 -15.21 -10.34
CA SER A 253 2.18 -13.87 -10.65
C SER A 253 3.70 -13.83 -10.86
N PHE A 254 4.42 -14.93 -10.63
CA PHE A 254 5.88 -15.03 -10.75
C PHE A 254 6.68 -14.08 -9.84
N TYR A 255 6.04 -13.55 -8.79
CA TYR A 255 6.70 -12.73 -7.77
C TYR A 255 7.40 -13.54 -6.67
N PRO A 256 6.75 -14.53 -6.02
CA PRO A 256 7.40 -15.26 -4.95
C PRO A 256 8.50 -16.15 -5.52
N ARG A 257 9.57 -16.34 -4.73
CA ARG A 257 10.57 -17.35 -5.04
C ARG A 257 9.95 -18.74 -4.90
N MET A 258 10.19 -19.57 -5.91
CA MET A 258 9.79 -20.97 -5.90
C MET A 258 10.99 -21.85 -5.53
N VAL A 259 10.77 -22.82 -4.65
CA VAL A 259 11.75 -23.83 -4.22
C VAL A 259 11.21 -25.24 -4.48
N THR A 260 12.11 -26.23 -4.52
CA THR A 260 11.67 -27.63 -4.60
C THR A 260 11.08 -28.04 -3.25
N GLY A 261 9.83 -28.48 -3.25
CA GLY A 261 9.13 -28.97 -2.08
C GLY A 261 9.60 -30.37 -1.65
N PRO A 262 9.17 -30.83 -0.46
CA PRO A 262 9.47 -32.18 0.03
C PRO A 262 8.96 -33.31 -0.88
N ASP A 263 7.94 -33.02 -1.69
CA ASP A 263 7.34 -33.90 -2.70
C ASP A 263 8.01 -33.79 -4.08
N GLY A 264 9.08 -32.99 -4.21
CA GLY A 264 9.77 -32.71 -5.46
C GLY A 264 9.08 -31.70 -6.37
N GLN A 265 7.91 -31.16 -5.99
CA GLN A 265 7.19 -30.16 -6.79
C GLN A 265 7.59 -28.74 -6.42
N PRO A 266 7.55 -27.77 -7.36
CA PRO A 266 7.77 -26.36 -7.04
C PRO A 266 6.72 -25.84 -6.05
N ARG A 267 7.17 -25.18 -4.98
CA ARG A 267 6.31 -24.48 -4.01
C ARG A 267 6.89 -23.13 -3.63
N GLU A 268 6.08 -22.24 -3.08
CA GLU A 268 6.58 -20.98 -2.50
C GLU A 268 7.65 -21.27 -1.45
N GLU A 269 8.69 -20.45 -1.43
CA GLU A 269 9.79 -20.55 -0.46
C GLU A 269 9.31 -20.39 0.99
N SER A 270 8.29 -19.57 1.20
CA SER A 270 7.76 -19.19 2.50
C SER A 270 6.23 -19.14 2.51
N ASP A 271 5.65 -19.27 3.70
CA ASP A 271 4.21 -19.09 3.89
C ASP A 271 3.84 -17.61 3.81
N ARG A 272 3.15 -17.20 2.74
CA ARG A 272 2.70 -15.80 2.55
C ARG A 272 1.90 -15.27 3.73
N TRP A 273 1.13 -16.11 4.41
CA TRP A 273 0.39 -15.69 5.61
C TRP A 273 1.33 -15.31 6.76
N THR A 274 2.36 -16.13 6.98
CA THR A 274 3.35 -15.90 8.04
C THR A 274 4.23 -14.68 7.70
N ASP A 275 4.64 -14.53 6.44
CA ASP A 275 5.38 -13.35 5.98
C ASP A 275 4.55 -12.07 6.12
N ALA A 276 3.26 -12.12 5.79
CA ALA A 276 2.34 -11.00 5.95
C ALA A 276 2.25 -10.54 7.42
N ALA A 277 2.12 -11.48 8.37
CA ALA A 277 2.13 -11.18 9.79
C ALA A 277 3.46 -10.52 10.23
N PHE A 278 4.60 -11.05 9.78
CA PHE A 278 5.91 -10.47 10.07
C PHE A 278 6.05 -9.03 9.55
N LEU A 279 5.58 -8.75 8.33
CA LEU A 279 5.64 -7.41 7.74
C LEU A 279 4.76 -6.41 8.52
N ILE A 280 3.59 -6.85 8.99
CA ILE A 280 2.72 -6.04 9.84
C ILE A 280 3.40 -5.68 11.16
N ASP A 281 4.01 -6.66 11.85
CA ASP A 281 4.71 -6.41 13.10
C ASP A 281 5.93 -5.50 12.91
N THR A 282 6.62 -5.66 11.78
CA THR A 282 7.71 -4.76 11.39
C THR A 282 7.20 -3.33 11.14
N ALA A 283 6.06 -3.17 10.45
CA ALA A 283 5.44 -1.87 10.21
C ALA A 283 4.97 -1.20 11.51
N ARG A 284 4.44 -1.97 12.47
CA ARG A 284 4.10 -1.49 13.82
C ARG A 284 5.33 -0.93 14.54
N ALA A 285 6.44 -1.66 14.54
CA ALA A 285 7.69 -1.19 15.13
C ALA A 285 8.21 0.10 14.45
N CYS A 286 8.12 0.19 13.12
CA CYS A 286 8.45 1.41 12.37
C CYS A 286 7.55 2.59 12.76
N PHE A 287 6.24 2.36 12.96
CA PHE A 287 5.29 3.39 13.38
C PHE A 287 5.59 3.87 14.81
N ASP A 288 5.89 2.96 15.73
CA ASP A 288 6.29 3.31 17.10
C ASP A 288 7.56 4.16 17.12
N ALA A 289 8.58 3.78 16.36
CA ALA A 289 9.80 4.57 16.21
C ALA A 289 9.53 5.96 15.61
N ALA A 290 8.64 6.06 14.61
CA ALA A 290 8.26 7.35 14.05
C ALA A 290 7.57 8.24 15.10
N ARG A 291 6.68 7.67 15.92
CA ARG A 291 5.97 8.35 17.01
C ARG A 291 6.89 8.84 18.11
N GLU A 292 7.87 8.04 18.53
CA GLU A 292 8.88 8.44 19.51
C GLU A 292 9.67 9.66 19.02
N THR A 293 10.05 9.70 17.74
CA THR A 293 10.75 10.87 17.18
C THR A 293 9.87 12.10 16.98
N ALA A 294 8.56 11.94 16.89
CA ALA A 294 7.62 13.06 16.73
C ALA A 294 7.18 13.67 18.08
N GLY A 295 7.30 12.91 19.17
CA GLY A 295 7.01 13.37 20.53
C GLY A 295 8.21 13.98 21.28
N ALA A 296 9.41 13.91 20.70
CA ALA A 296 10.65 14.54 21.18
C ALA A 296 10.82 15.94 20.57
#